data_AF-A0A4Z1P8U2-F1
#
_entry.id   AF-A0A4Z1P8U2-F1
#
_cell.length_a   1.000
_cell.length_b   1.000
_cell.length_c   1.000
_cell.angle_alpha   90.00
_cell.angle_beta   90.00
_cell.angle_gamma   90.00
#
_symmetry.space_group_name_H-M   'P 1'
#
loop_
_entity.id
_entity.type
_entity.pdbx_description
1 polymer ?
#
loop_
_entity_poly.entity_id
_entity_poly.type
_entity_poly.pdbx_seq_one_letter_code
_entity_poly.pdbx_strand_id
1 'polypeptide(L)'
;MSAVLVSSTWQKRVLFPIWGLRMALTSCLLTSFILTLDWISRQDSYTSSILAVAVFILVFLVAVLMIDVFSIVILARNRLFKSWFLGLQAALTMLWAMLLIMLVILATMIWQGTILTFGIFFVFIFISSLNITLWAMLIYRRARTTPATIKQYVEPIPGMVARNPDPFNDAYVLPPPPYTAAAIRYS
;
A
#
# COMPACT_ATOMS: atom_id res chain seq x y z
N MET A 1 -16.32 -21.37 5.66
CA MET A 1 -15.17 -21.00 4.78
C MET A 1 -15.45 -19.77 3.87
N SER A 2 -16.30 -18.84 4.27
CA SER A 2 -16.69 -17.66 3.46
C SER A 2 -15.94 -16.36 3.80
N ALA A 3 -15.22 -16.31 4.93
CA ALA A 3 -14.58 -15.08 5.40
C ALA A 3 -13.29 -14.68 4.64
N VAL A 4 -12.61 -15.63 3.97
CA VAL A 4 -11.33 -15.35 3.30
C VAL A 4 -11.53 -14.73 1.91
N LEU A 5 -12.61 -15.10 1.20
CA LEU A 5 -12.87 -14.63 -0.17
C LEU A 5 -13.41 -13.18 -0.21
N VAL A 6 -14.19 -12.77 0.78
CA VAL A 6 -14.72 -11.39 0.89
C VAL A 6 -13.58 -10.38 1.07
N SER A 7 -12.51 -10.77 1.78
CA SER A 7 -11.36 -9.90 2.02
C SER A 7 -10.62 -9.52 0.72
N SER A 8 -10.52 -10.42 -0.26
CA SER A 8 -9.74 -10.16 -1.48
C SER A 8 -10.51 -9.29 -2.49
N THR A 9 -11.83 -9.46 -2.57
CA THR A 9 -12.64 -8.79 -3.60
C THR A 9 -12.95 -7.35 -3.24
N TRP A 10 -13.30 -7.08 -1.97
CA TRP A 10 -13.52 -5.71 -1.48
C TRP A 10 -12.23 -4.88 -1.56
N GLN A 11 -11.10 -5.51 -1.23
CA GLN A 11 -9.78 -4.90 -1.25
C GLN A 11 -9.36 -4.42 -2.64
N LYS A 12 -9.66 -5.19 -3.70
CA LYS A 12 -9.41 -4.75 -5.08
C LYS A 12 -10.35 -3.63 -5.53
N ARG A 13 -11.60 -3.63 -5.06
CA ARG A 13 -12.62 -2.65 -5.47
C ARG A 13 -12.41 -1.26 -4.89
N VAL A 14 -11.84 -1.14 -3.69
CA VAL A 14 -11.63 0.15 -3.03
C VAL A 14 -10.22 0.69 -3.26
N LEU A 15 -9.20 -0.19 -3.32
CA LEU A 15 -7.82 0.27 -3.47
C LEU A 15 -7.52 0.79 -4.88
N PHE A 16 -7.94 0.07 -5.92
CA PHE A 16 -7.69 0.48 -7.31
C PHE A 16 -8.25 1.87 -7.65
N PRO A 17 -9.49 2.25 -7.30
CA PRO A 17 -10.00 3.58 -7.62
C PRO A 17 -9.29 4.70 -6.84
N ILE A 18 -8.96 4.50 -5.56
CA ILE A 18 -8.19 5.48 -4.76
C ILE A 18 -6.81 5.69 -5.37
N TRP A 19 -6.18 4.60 -5.78
CA TRP A 19 -4.85 4.60 -6.37
C TRP A 19 -4.86 5.20 -7.79
N GLY A 20 -5.88 4.89 -8.60
CA GLY A 20 -6.10 5.51 -9.91
C GLY A 20 -6.40 7.02 -9.82
N LEU A 21 -7.20 7.43 -8.84
CA LEU A 21 -7.44 8.85 -8.55
C LEU A 21 -6.14 9.57 -8.20
N ARG A 22 -5.29 8.95 -7.37
CA ARG A 22 -3.96 9.51 -7.06
C ARG A 22 -3.14 9.71 -8.32
N MET A 23 -3.06 8.72 -9.20
CA MET A 23 -2.34 8.84 -10.47
C MET A 23 -2.87 9.97 -11.35
N ALA A 24 -4.18 10.13 -11.43
CA ALA A 24 -4.82 11.22 -12.17
C ALA A 24 -4.53 12.60 -11.57
N LEU A 25 -4.51 12.72 -10.23
CA LEU A 25 -4.18 13.98 -9.56
C LEU A 25 -2.70 14.32 -9.71
N THR A 26 -1.79 13.35 -9.57
CA THR A 26 -0.35 13.55 -9.76
C THR A 26 -0.03 13.88 -11.21
N SER A 27 -0.71 13.29 -12.19
CA SER A 27 -0.53 13.65 -13.60
C SER A 27 -1.07 15.05 -13.91
N CYS A 28 -2.22 15.45 -13.35
CA CYS A 28 -2.71 16.84 -13.43
C CYS A 28 -1.69 17.84 -12.87
N LEU A 29 -1.11 17.55 -11.69
CA LEU A 29 -0.04 18.37 -11.12
C LEU A 29 1.17 18.44 -12.05
N LEU A 30 1.61 17.31 -12.58
CA LEU A 30 2.72 17.27 -13.53
C LEU A 30 2.46 18.13 -14.77
N THR A 31 1.27 18.03 -15.37
CA THR A 31 0.89 18.87 -16.52
C THR A 31 0.86 20.35 -16.16
N SER A 32 0.33 20.70 -14.99
CA SER A 32 0.32 22.10 -14.54
C SER A 32 1.74 22.66 -14.33
N PHE A 33 2.66 21.85 -13.80
CA PHE A 33 4.07 22.23 -13.65
C PHE A 33 4.76 22.42 -15.00
N ILE A 34 4.52 21.52 -15.96
CA ILE A 34 5.06 21.65 -17.32
C ILE A 34 4.58 22.94 -17.98
N LEU A 35 3.26 23.22 -17.92
CA LEU A 35 2.69 24.44 -18.48
C LEU A 35 3.22 25.70 -17.80
N THR A 36 3.39 25.66 -16.48
CA THR A 36 3.95 26.78 -15.72
C THR A 36 5.40 27.02 -16.10
N LEU A 37 6.20 25.95 -16.28
CA LEU A 37 7.58 26.06 -16.74
C LEU A 37 7.70 26.57 -18.18
N ASP A 38 6.83 26.14 -19.10
CA ASP A 38 6.79 26.67 -20.48
C ASP A 38 6.38 28.15 -20.50
N TRP A 39 5.49 28.56 -19.61
CA TRP A 39 5.12 29.97 -19.50
C TRP A 39 6.25 30.81 -18.91
N ILE A 40 6.94 30.30 -17.88
CA ILE A 40 8.08 30.95 -17.24
C ILE A 40 9.27 31.06 -18.21
N SER A 41 9.57 30.01 -18.98
CA SER A 41 10.71 29.99 -19.90
C SER A 41 10.62 31.04 -21.02
N ARG A 42 9.40 31.53 -21.30
CA ARG A 42 9.14 32.57 -22.31
C ARG A 42 9.31 33.99 -21.78
N GLN A 43 9.52 34.19 -20.47
CA GLN A 43 9.78 35.53 -19.93
C GLN A 43 11.26 35.73 -19.65
N ASP A 44 11.80 36.85 -20.12
CA ASP A 44 13.24 37.16 -20.03
C ASP A 44 13.72 37.52 -18.62
N SER A 45 12.82 37.60 -17.63
CA SER A 45 13.09 38.22 -16.32
C SER A 45 13.31 37.25 -15.15
N TYR A 46 13.43 35.94 -15.40
CA TYR A 46 13.57 34.96 -14.31
C TYR A 46 15.02 34.65 -13.94
N THR A 47 15.28 34.53 -12.64
CA THR A 47 16.56 34.08 -12.12
C THR A 47 16.75 32.58 -12.39
N SER A 48 17.91 32.20 -12.91
CA SER A 48 18.28 30.81 -13.24
C SER A 48 18.04 29.82 -12.08
N SER A 49 18.12 30.32 -10.84
CA SER A 49 17.88 29.52 -9.62
C SER A 49 16.44 29.03 -9.50
N ILE A 50 15.43 29.84 -9.85
CA ILE A 50 14.01 29.44 -9.74
C ILE A 50 13.70 28.35 -10.76
N LEU A 51 14.21 28.51 -11.98
CA LEU A 51 14.07 27.52 -13.05
C LEU A 51 14.70 26.18 -12.64
N ALA A 52 15.91 26.19 -12.08
CA ALA A 52 16.59 24.98 -11.62
C ALA A 52 15.79 24.22 -10.55
N VAL A 53 15.23 24.93 -9.57
CA VAL A 53 14.39 24.33 -8.52
C VAL A 53 13.10 23.74 -9.11
N ALA A 54 12.45 24.46 -10.02
CA ALA A 54 11.22 23.99 -10.65
C ALA A 54 11.46 22.75 -11.53
N VAL A 55 12.57 22.70 -12.28
CA VAL A 55 12.98 21.51 -13.05
C VAL A 55 13.28 20.33 -12.11
N PHE A 56 13.96 20.57 -10.99
CA PHE A 56 14.22 19.53 -9.99
C PHE A 56 12.91 18.93 -9.44
N ILE A 57 11.93 19.77 -9.09
CA ILE A 57 10.60 19.34 -8.64
C ILE A 57 9.89 18.54 -9.74
N LEU A 58 10.00 18.95 -11.00
CA LEU A 58 9.40 18.23 -12.12
C LEU A 58 9.98 16.82 -12.30
N VAL A 59 11.31 16.69 -12.33
CA VAL A 59 11.98 15.38 -12.42
C VAL A 59 11.57 14.48 -11.27
N PHE A 60 11.43 15.06 -10.08
CA PHE A 60 10.98 14.36 -8.89
C PHE A 60 9.53 13.87 -8.98
N LEU A 61 8.60 14.70 -9.47
CA LEU A 61 7.21 14.30 -9.72
C LEU A 61 7.12 13.15 -10.72
N VAL A 62 7.94 13.18 -11.79
CA VAL A 62 8.03 12.09 -12.76
C VAL A 62 8.51 10.80 -12.08
N ALA A 63 9.56 10.88 -11.25
CA ALA A 63 10.06 9.72 -10.52
C ALA A 63 8.99 9.10 -9.59
N VAL A 64 8.25 9.94 -8.85
CA VAL A 64 7.12 9.50 -8.01
C VAL A 64 6.06 8.77 -8.84
N LEU A 65 5.68 9.34 -9.99
CA LEU A 65 4.71 8.74 -10.90
C LEU A 65 5.21 7.38 -11.44
N MET A 66 6.49 7.27 -11.78
CA MET A 66 7.09 6.00 -12.21
C MET A 66 7.08 4.94 -11.11
N ILE A 67 7.41 5.32 -9.86
CA ILE A 67 7.37 4.38 -8.72
C ILE A 67 5.95 3.89 -8.48
N ASP A 68 4.94 4.75 -8.65
CA ASP A 68 3.56 4.31 -8.60
C ASP A 68 3.27 3.31 -9.73
N VAL A 69 3.52 3.65 -11.00
CA VAL A 69 3.29 2.72 -12.13
C VAL A 69 4.01 1.39 -11.91
N PHE A 70 5.23 1.42 -11.39
CA PHE A 70 5.97 0.22 -11.05
C PHE A 70 5.27 -0.60 -9.96
N SER A 71 4.76 0.06 -8.92
CA SER A 71 4.03 -0.56 -7.81
C SER A 71 2.78 -1.32 -8.28
N ILE A 72 1.99 -0.76 -9.21
CA ILE A 72 0.82 -1.47 -9.75
C ILE A 72 1.18 -2.62 -10.65
N VAL A 73 2.23 -2.47 -11.48
CA VAL A 73 2.66 -3.55 -12.38
C VAL A 73 3.11 -4.76 -11.56
N ILE A 74 3.87 -4.55 -10.49
CA ILE A 74 4.26 -5.67 -9.63
C ILE A 74 3.04 -6.21 -8.88
N LEU A 75 2.10 -5.35 -8.46
CA LEU A 75 0.90 -5.80 -7.74
C LEU A 75 0.03 -6.69 -8.63
N ALA A 76 -0.13 -6.31 -9.90
CA ALA A 76 -0.82 -7.09 -10.91
C ALA A 76 -0.12 -8.43 -11.21
N ARG A 77 1.22 -8.46 -11.14
CA ARG A 77 2.02 -9.68 -11.37
C ARG A 77 2.08 -10.64 -10.17
N ASN A 78 1.48 -10.31 -9.02
CA ASN A 78 1.54 -11.10 -7.79
C ASN A 78 2.97 -11.44 -7.30
N ARG A 79 4.02 -10.74 -7.77
CA ARG A 79 5.44 -11.02 -7.43
C ARG A 79 5.99 -10.13 -6.32
N LEU A 80 5.12 -9.58 -5.48
CA LEU A 80 5.48 -8.49 -4.59
C LEU A 80 5.99 -8.98 -3.25
N PHE A 81 7.26 -8.69 -2.96
CA PHE A 81 7.77 -8.75 -1.60
C PHE A 81 7.04 -7.70 -0.75
N LYS A 82 6.17 -8.17 0.15
CA LYS A 82 5.29 -7.32 0.98
C LYS A 82 6.06 -6.23 1.74
N SER A 83 7.29 -6.52 2.17
CA SER A 83 8.16 -5.56 2.85
C SER A 83 8.61 -4.42 1.93
N TRP A 84 8.95 -4.72 0.68
CA TRP A 84 9.42 -3.72 -0.29
C TRP A 84 8.30 -2.77 -0.70
N PHE A 85 7.09 -3.31 -0.90
CA PHE A 85 5.89 -2.51 -1.17
C PHE A 85 5.65 -1.44 -0.10
N LEU A 86 5.71 -1.89 1.16
CA LEU A 86 5.44 -1.04 2.30
C LEU A 86 6.50 0.05 2.41
N GLY A 87 7.77 -0.31 2.21
CA GLY A 87 8.87 0.65 2.19
C GLY A 87 8.71 1.73 1.13
N LEU A 88 8.42 1.35 -0.12
CA LEU A 88 8.21 2.31 -1.21
C LEU A 88 7.01 3.23 -0.94
N GLN A 89 5.86 2.68 -0.55
CA GLN A 89 4.68 3.50 -0.30
C GLN A 89 4.86 4.42 0.93
N ALA A 90 5.51 3.94 1.99
CA ALA A 90 5.86 4.78 3.14
C ALA A 90 6.80 5.92 2.76
N ALA A 91 7.83 5.66 1.94
CA ALA A 91 8.74 6.69 1.44
C ALA A 91 7.99 7.74 0.60
N LEU A 92 7.10 7.31 -0.30
CA LEU A 92 6.26 8.22 -1.09
C LEU A 92 5.34 9.05 -0.20
N THR A 93 4.71 8.46 0.83
CA THR A 93 3.87 9.22 1.77
C THR A 93 4.68 10.25 2.57
N MET A 94 5.88 9.89 3.04
CA MET A 94 6.76 10.83 3.75
C MET A 94 7.19 11.99 2.86
N LEU A 95 7.47 11.71 1.59
CA LEU A 95 7.79 12.70 0.58
C LEU A 95 6.62 13.67 0.37
N TRP A 96 5.39 13.15 0.18
CA TRP A 96 4.20 14.00 0.08
C TRP A 96 3.96 14.81 1.35
N ALA A 97 4.25 14.26 2.53
CA ALA A 97 4.18 14.99 3.80
C ALA A 97 5.17 16.16 3.83
N MET A 98 6.42 15.93 3.42
CA MET A 98 7.46 16.96 3.37
C MET A 98 7.08 18.09 2.42
N LEU A 99 6.58 17.76 1.23
CA LEU A 99 6.10 18.76 0.25
C LEU A 99 4.92 19.56 0.79
N LEU A 100 3.98 18.91 1.49
CA LEU A 100 2.84 19.58 2.11
C LEU A 100 3.30 20.55 3.20
N ILE A 101 4.27 20.17 4.03
CA ILE A 101 4.84 21.06 5.05
C ILE A 101 5.54 22.26 4.39
N MET A 102 6.36 22.04 3.36
CA MET A 102 6.98 23.15 2.62
C MET A 102 5.93 24.09 2.01
N LEU A 103 4.85 23.54 1.47
CA LEU A 103 3.77 24.32 0.89
C LEU A 103 3.04 25.16 1.95
N VAL A 104 2.80 24.61 3.15
CA VAL A 104 2.22 25.36 4.27
C VAL A 104 3.14 26.50 4.69
N ILE A 105 4.45 26.26 4.84
CA ILE A 105 5.43 27.30 5.16
C ILE A 105 5.39 28.40 4.10
N LEU A 106 5.41 28.02 2.81
CA LEU A 106 5.35 28.98 1.71
C LEU A 106 4.04 29.79 1.71
N ALA A 107 2.90 29.14 1.99
CA ALA A 107 1.60 29.78 2.11
C ALA A 107 1.56 30.83 3.24
N THR A 108 2.25 30.55 4.36
CA THR A 108 2.33 31.51 5.46
C THR A 108 3.23 32.72 5.14
N MET A 109 4.21 32.56 4.26
CA MET A 109 5.13 33.63 3.86
C MET A 109 4.58 34.51 2.73
N ILE A 110 3.82 33.91 1.81
CA ILE A 110 3.32 34.57 0.60
C ILE A 110 1.79 34.53 0.65
N TRP A 111 1.16 35.65 1.00
CA TRP A 111 -0.31 35.79 1.00
C TRP A 111 -0.87 35.88 -0.43
N GLN A 112 -0.79 34.77 -1.18
CA GLN A 112 -1.37 34.67 -2.52
C GLN A 112 -2.41 33.55 -2.56
N GLY A 113 -3.63 33.90 -2.99
CA GLY A 113 -4.76 32.97 -3.08
C GLY A 113 -4.51 31.76 -3.98
N THR A 114 -3.56 31.85 -4.91
CA THR A 114 -3.13 30.74 -5.77
C THR A 114 -2.59 29.55 -4.97
N ILE A 115 -1.97 29.80 -3.82
CA ILE A 115 -1.38 28.75 -2.97
C ILE A 115 -2.46 27.89 -2.31
N LEU A 116 -3.62 28.47 -2.01
CA LEU A 116 -4.76 27.72 -1.45
C LEU A 116 -5.31 26.70 -2.44
N THR A 117 -5.42 27.04 -3.73
CA THR A 117 -5.93 26.11 -4.75
C THR A 117 -4.99 24.94 -4.97
N PHE A 118 -3.67 25.19 -5.09
CA PHE A 118 -2.68 24.11 -5.17
C PHE A 118 -2.63 23.28 -3.88
N GLY A 119 -2.76 23.93 -2.71
CA GLY A 119 -2.79 23.27 -1.41
C GLY A 119 -3.82 22.17 -1.29
N ILE A 120 -5.01 22.38 -1.84
CA ILE A 120 -6.08 21.38 -1.84
C ILE A 120 -5.62 20.10 -2.57
N PHE A 121 -5.00 20.23 -3.76
CA PHE A 121 -4.48 19.07 -4.50
C PHE A 121 -3.42 18.30 -3.70
N PHE A 122 -2.48 18.99 -3.06
CA PHE A 122 -1.45 18.36 -2.22
C PHE A 122 -2.07 17.61 -1.03
N VAL A 123 -3.07 18.20 -0.36
CA VAL A 123 -3.79 17.56 0.74
C VAL A 123 -4.50 16.29 0.27
N PHE A 124 -5.21 16.34 -0.86
CA PHE A 124 -5.89 15.16 -1.41
C PHE A 124 -4.92 14.03 -1.78
N ILE A 125 -3.79 14.36 -2.43
CA ILE A 125 -2.77 13.38 -2.78
C ILE A 125 -2.12 12.78 -1.53
N PHE A 126 -1.88 13.61 -0.50
CA PHE A 126 -1.33 13.17 0.77
C PHE A 126 -2.27 12.20 1.49
N ILE A 127 -3.56 12.54 1.61
CA ILE A 127 -4.57 11.67 2.22
C ILE A 127 -4.69 10.36 1.44
N SER A 128 -4.70 10.42 0.10
CA SER A 128 -4.72 9.20 -0.73
C SER A 128 -3.47 8.34 -0.48
N SER A 129 -2.29 8.94 -0.42
CA SER A 129 -1.02 8.27 -0.12
C SER A 129 -1.03 7.63 1.27
N LEU A 130 -1.56 8.31 2.29
CA LEU A 130 -1.73 7.78 3.64
C LEU A 130 -2.63 6.54 3.66
N ASN A 131 -3.76 6.57 2.95
CA ASN A 131 -4.69 5.44 2.89
C ASN A 131 -4.01 4.18 2.31
N ILE A 132 -3.21 4.33 1.26
CA ILE A 132 -2.48 3.22 0.62
C ILE A 132 -1.40 2.68 1.56
N THR A 133 -0.68 3.55 2.27
CA THR A 133 0.37 3.14 3.21
C THR A 133 -0.19 2.44 4.44
N LEU A 134 -1.29 2.94 5.01
CA LEU A 134 -2.00 2.27 6.10
C LEU A 134 -2.47 0.89 5.68
N TRP A 135 -3.02 0.77 4.48
CA TRP A 135 -3.42 -0.51 3.91
C TRP A 135 -2.26 -1.48 3.76
N ALA A 136 -1.12 -1.01 3.22
CA ALA A 136 0.09 -1.82 3.09
C ALA A 136 0.58 -2.31 4.47
N MET A 137 0.52 -1.44 5.49
CA MET A 137 0.90 -1.75 6.86
C MET A 137 -0.01 -2.83 7.47
N LEU A 138 -1.32 -2.76 7.24
CA LEU A 138 -2.29 -3.76 7.72
C LEU A 138 -2.02 -5.15 7.12
N ILE A 139 -1.72 -5.23 5.82
CA ILE A 139 -1.37 -6.50 5.16
C ILE A 139 -0.07 -7.06 5.70
N TYR A 140 0.93 -6.18 5.89
CA TYR A 140 2.21 -6.57 6.44
C TYR A 140 2.07 -7.13 7.86
N ARG A 141 1.26 -6.47 8.69
CA ARG A 141 0.94 -6.94 10.05
C ARG A 141 0.25 -8.29 10.00
N ARG A 142 -0.81 -8.47 9.20
CA ARG A 142 -1.50 -9.77 9.04
C ARG A 142 -0.54 -10.88 8.59
N ALA A 143 0.35 -10.59 7.65
CA ALA A 143 1.35 -11.55 7.19
C ALA A 143 2.32 -11.98 8.31
N ARG A 144 2.66 -11.09 9.25
CA ARG A 144 3.49 -11.40 10.42
C ARG A 144 2.73 -12.03 11.58
N THR A 145 1.44 -11.72 11.75
CA THR A 145 0.56 -12.33 12.76
C THR A 145 0.01 -13.69 12.33
N THR A 146 0.38 -14.16 11.13
CA THR A 146 0.21 -15.56 10.72
C THR A 146 1.54 -16.35 10.79
N PRO A 147 2.27 -16.42 11.92
CA PRO A 147 3.43 -17.29 12.03
C PRO A 147 2.97 -18.70 12.45
N ALA A 148 3.24 -19.70 11.61
CA ALA A 148 3.56 -21.07 12.03
C ALA A 148 2.59 -21.87 12.92
N THR A 149 1.41 -21.36 13.33
CA THR A 149 0.47 -22.11 14.19
C THR A 149 -0.18 -23.29 13.46
N ILE A 150 -0.09 -23.35 12.12
CA ILE A 150 -0.52 -24.53 11.33
C ILE A 150 0.63 -25.52 11.10
N LYS A 151 1.89 -25.17 11.41
CA LYS A 151 3.02 -26.09 11.29
C LYS A 151 3.38 -26.80 12.61
N GLN A 152 2.73 -26.46 13.72
CA GLN A 152 2.99 -27.05 15.05
C GLN A 152 1.87 -27.95 15.61
N TYR A 153 0.81 -28.24 14.84
CA TYR A 153 -0.20 -29.26 15.22
C TYR A 153 -0.18 -30.52 14.35
N VAL A 154 0.92 -30.76 13.64
CA VAL A 154 1.18 -32.06 13.00
C VAL A 154 2.64 -32.44 13.28
N GLU A 155 2.98 -32.68 14.54
CA GLU A 155 4.01 -33.68 14.77
C GLU A 155 3.37 -35.03 14.42
N PRO A 156 3.91 -35.78 13.44
CA PRO A 156 3.39 -37.10 13.15
C PRO A 156 3.60 -37.98 14.39
N ILE A 157 2.50 -38.46 14.97
CA ILE A 157 2.57 -39.51 15.99
C ILE A 157 3.38 -40.66 15.37
N PRO A 158 4.51 -41.09 15.99
CA PRO A 158 5.31 -42.18 15.47
C PRO A 158 4.42 -43.42 15.29
N GLY A 159 4.21 -43.85 14.04
CA GLY A 159 3.39 -45.00 13.70
C GLY A 159 2.08 -44.71 12.97
N MET A 160 1.66 -43.45 12.83
CA MET A 160 0.52 -43.12 11.95
C MET A 160 1.03 -42.79 10.55
N VAL A 161 0.87 -43.76 9.64
CA VAL A 161 1.04 -43.55 8.19
C VAL A 161 0.14 -42.38 7.80
N ALA A 162 0.72 -41.32 7.23
CA ALA A 162 -0.02 -40.18 6.73
C ALA A 162 -1.01 -40.66 5.67
N ARG A 163 -2.28 -40.86 6.08
CA ARG A 163 -3.36 -41.13 5.14
C ARG A 163 -3.54 -39.86 4.33
N ASN A 164 -3.17 -39.92 3.06
CA ASN A 164 -3.36 -38.84 2.10
C ASN A 164 -4.84 -38.40 2.19
N PRO A 165 -5.17 -37.17 2.62
CA PRO A 165 -6.54 -36.76 2.73
C PRO A 165 -7.09 -36.61 1.31
N ASP A 166 -8.00 -37.51 0.96
CA ASP A 166 -8.74 -37.45 -0.29
C ASP A 166 -9.50 -36.12 -0.33
N PRO A 167 -9.28 -35.24 -1.32
CA PRO A 167 -9.83 -33.89 -1.35
C PRO A 167 -11.37 -33.84 -1.53
N PHE A 168 -12.03 -34.98 -1.57
CA PHE A 168 -13.48 -35.11 -1.79
C PHE A 168 -14.23 -35.81 -0.64
N ASN A 169 -13.55 -36.22 0.44
CA ASN A 169 -14.20 -36.93 1.55
C ASN A 169 -14.23 -36.08 2.84
N ASP A 170 -14.92 -34.94 2.78
CA ASP A 170 -15.37 -34.16 3.95
C ASP A 170 -16.57 -34.83 4.63
N ALA A 171 -16.54 -36.15 4.81
CA ALA A 171 -17.48 -36.82 5.68
C ALA A 171 -17.06 -36.52 7.13
N TYR A 172 -17.73 -35.52 7.73
CA TYR A 172 -17.89 -35.29 9.17
C TYR A 172 -16.88 -36.05 10.04
N VAL A 173 -15.70 -35.47 10.25
CA VAL A 173 -14.84 -35.90 11.36
C VAL A 173 -15.56 -35.49 12.63
N LEU A 174 -16.34 -36.41 13.19
CA LEU A 174 -16.96 -36.27 14.49
C LEU A 174 -15.86 -35.93 15.52
N PRO A 175 -16.13 -35.03 16.48
CA PRO A 175 -15.19 -34.76 17.56
C PRO A 175 -14.84 -36.09 18.25
N PRO A 176 -13.57 -36.29 18.63
CA PRO A 176 -13.15 -37.52 19.29
C PRO A 176 -14.02 -37.75 20.53
N PRO A 177 -14.49 -38.99 20.77
CA PRO A 177 -15.27 -39.28 21.96
C PRO A 177 -14.47 -38.89 23.21
N PRO A 178 -15.14 -38.36 24.26
CA PRO A 178 -14.47 -38.06 25.51
C PRO A 178 -13.81 -39.34 26.02
N TYR A 179 -12.50 -39.26 26.28
CA TYR A 179 -11.71 -40.34 26.86
C TYR A 179 -12.42 -40.89 28.10
N THR A 180 -13.08 -42.03 27.96
CA THR A 180 -13.47 -42.84 29.11
C THR A 180 -12.19 -43.42 29.66
N ALA A 181 -11.70 -42.84 30.76
CA ALA A 181 -10.61 -43.38 31.55
C ALA A 181 -10.97 -44.82 31.94
N ALA A 182 -10.38 -45.79 31.25
CA ALA A 182 -10.50 -47.19 31.61
C ALA A 182 -9.86 -47.38 32.99
N ALA A 183 -10.70 -47.71 33.96
CA ALA A 183 -10.33 -48.05 35.32
C ALA A 183 -9.33 -49.20 35.31
N ILE A 184 -8.08 -48.92 35.71
CA ILE A 184 -7.11 -49.95 36.04
C ILE A 184 -7.52 -50.49 37.43
N ARG A 185 -8.23 -51.63 37.45
CA ARG A 185 -8.36 -52.45 38.65
C ARG A 185 -7.10 -53.30 38.77
N TYR A 186 -6.30 -53.07 39.81
CA TYR A 186 -5.35 -54.06 40.29
C TYR A 186 -6.10 -54.98 41.27
N SER A 187 -6.09 -56.27 40.97
CA SER A 187 -6.35 -57.37 41.91
C SER A 187 -5.03 -58.00 42.31
#